data_AF-A0A934CH71-F1
#
_entry.id   AF-A0A934CH71-F1
#
_cell.length_a   1.000
_cell.length_b   1.000
_cell.length_c   1.000
_cell.angle_alpha   90.00
_cell.angle_beta   90.00
_cell.angle_gamma   90.00
#
_symmetry.space_group_name_H-M   'P 1'
#
loop_
_entity.id
_entity.type
_entity.pdbx_description
1 polymer ?
#
loop_
_entity_poly.entity_id
_entity_poly.type
_entity_poly.pdbx_seq_one_letter_code
_entity_poly.pdbx_strand_id
1 'polypeptide(L)'
;CDQRWVLMHELRGAPEPSFEEQIANLSDCDLLLVEGYKATPIPKLEVHRTANGKPFIWPENDSVMAVATPPADRPADCPLPWLDLDDHDAIAAYILEKTAL
;
A
#
# COMPACT_ATOMS: atom_id res chain seq x y z
N CYS A 1 -17.37 -16.65 -16.56
CA CYS A 1 -17.38 -16.72 -15.08
C CYS A 1 -17.01 -15.34 -14.56
N ASP A 2 -17.91 -14.64 -13.87
CA ASP A 2 -17.62 -13.35 -13.26
C ASP A 2 -16.68 -13.56 -12.07
N GLN A 3 -15.40 -13.19 -12.22
CA GLN A 3 -14.37 -13.31 -11.18
C GLN A 3 -14.14 -12.00 -10.41
N ARG A 4 -14.90 -10.95 -10.72
CA ARG A 4 -14.74 -9.62 -10.13
C ARG A 4 -16.11 -9.05 -9.81
N TRP A 5 -16.26 -8.57 -8.59
CA TRP A 5 -17.46 -7.88 -8.12
C TRP A 5 -17.02 -6.68 -7.27
N VAL A 6 -17.92 -5.72 -7.08
CA VAL A 6 -17.65 -4.48 -6.37
C VAL A 6 -18.71 -4.27 -5.29
N LEU A 7 -18.28 -3.90 -4.08
CA LEU A 7 -19.14 -3.37 -3.02
C LEU A 7 -18.95 -1.85 -2.95
N MET A 8 -20.04 -1.08 -3.10
CA MET A 8 -19.98 0.38 -3.09
C MET A 8 -21.07 0.95 -2.18
N HIS A 9 -20.68 1.76 -1.20
CA HIS A 9 -21.59 2.43 -0.26
C HIS A 9 -21.54 3.95 -0.49
N GLU A 10 -22.69 4.55 -0.78
CA GLU A 10 -22.82 6.01 -0.85
C GLU A 10 -23.17 6.58 0.53
N LEU A 11 -22.40 7.54 1.02
CA LEU A 11 -22.59 8.08 2.38
C LEU A 11 -23.89 8.89 2.53
N ARG A 12 -24.38 9.56 1.48
CA ARG A 12 -25.66 10.31 1.47
C ARG A 12 -25.84 11.26 2.68
N GLY A 13 -24.75 11.94 3.07
CA GLY A 13 -24.73 12.88 4.20
C GLY A 13 -24.29 12.24 5.54
N ALA A 14 -24.09 10.92 5.59
CA ALA A 14 -23.38 10.28 6.68
C ALA A 14 -21.90 10.70 6.70
N PRO A 15 -21.23 10.67 7.86
CA PRO A 15 -19.79 10.90 7.95
C PRO A 15 -19.00 9.84 7.19
N GLU A 16 -17.76 10.18 6.83
CA GLU A 16 -16.81 9.21 6.28
C GLU A 16 -16.50 8.13 7.34
N PRO A 17 -16.68 6.84 7.01
CA PRO A 17 -16.43 5.76 7.96
C PRO A 17 -14.94 5.66 8.27
N SER A 18 -14.61 5.26 9.50
CA SER A 18 -13.24 4.96 9.88
C SER A 18 -12.67 3.80 9.05
N PHE A 19 -11.35 3.63 9.09
CA PHE A 19 -10.69 2.52 8.43
C PHE A 19 -11.22 1.16 8.94
N GLU A 20 -11.45 1.04 10.24
CA GLU A 20 -11.99 -0.14 10.90
C GLU A 20 -13.45 -0.41 10.50
N GLU A 21 -14.27 0.65 10.40
CA GLU A 21 -15.64 0.54 9.92
C GLU A 21 -15.70 0.09 8.45
N GLN A 22 -14.75 0.53 7.62
CA GLN A 22 -14.66 0.08 6.23
C GLN A 22 -14.27 -1.39 6.14
N ILE A 23 -13.26 -1.83 6.92
CA ILE A 23 -12.84 -3.24 6.96
C ILE A 23 -14.00 -4.15 7.37
N ALA A 24 -14.85 -3.71 8.31
CA ALA A 24 -15.99 -4.49 8.78
C ALA A 24 -17.03 -4.81 7.68
N ASN A 25 -16.99 -4.15 6.52
CA ASN A 25 -17.85 -4.45 5.37
C ASN A 25 -17.26 -5.50 4.43
N LEU A 26 -15.99 -5.87 4.60
CA LEU A 26 -15.31 -6.85 3.77
C LEU A 26 -15.65 -8.27 4.23
N SER A 27 -15.74 -9.19 3.27
CA SER A 27 -15.77 -10.62 3.58
C SER A 27 -14.39 -11.11 4.03
N ASP A 28 -14.35 -12.24 4.73
CA ASP A 28 -13.09 -12.90 5.10
C ASP A 28 -12.19 -13.07 3.88
N CYS A 29 -10.92 -12.68 4.02
CA CYS A 29 -9.92 -12.74 2.97
C CYS A 29 -8.53 -13.01 3.56
N ASP A 30 -7.68 -13.66 2.76
CA ASP A 30 -6.29 -13.96 3.15
C ASP A 30 -5.38 -12.73 3.00
N LEU A 31 -5.75 -11.80 2.11
CA LEU A 31 -5.00 -10.57 1.82
C LEU A 31 -5.93 -9.39 1.57
N LEU A 32 -5.68 -8.28 2.28
CA LEU A 32 -6.29 -6.98 2.01
C LEU A 32 -5.23 -5.99 1.52
N LEU A 33 -5.36 -5.56 0.27
CA LEU A 33 -4.57 -4.46 -0.29
C LEU A 33 -5.29 -3.13 -0.06
N VAL A 34 -4.60 -2.19 0.58
CA VAL A 34 -5.12 -0.86 0.89
C VAL A 34 -4.31 0.17 0.11
N GLU A 35 -5.00 0.96 -0.72
CA GLU A 35 -4.43 2.13 -1.37
C GLU A 35 -4.84 3.40 -0.61
N GLY A 36 -3.88 4.23 -0.23
CA GLY A 36 -4.13 5.43 0.58
C GLY A 36 -3.77 5.23 2.05
N TYR A 37 -4.53 5.86 2.97
CA TYR A 37 -4.39 5.69 4.42
C TYR A 37 -2.97 5.86 4.98
N LYS A 38 -2.26 6.90 4.52
CA LYS A 38 -0.84 7.15 4.87
C LYS A 38 -0.59 7.19 6.39
N ALA A 39 -1.54 7.70 7.17
CA ALA A 39 -1.45 7.85 8.61
C ALA A 39 -1.87 6.59 9.41
N THR A 40 -2.57 5.64 8.79
CA THR A 40 -3.06 4.45 9.48
C THR A 40 -1.90 3.52 9.81
N PRO A 41 -1.74 3.00 11.04
CA PRO A 41 -0.57 2.24 11.46
C PRO A 41 -0.60 0.77 11.00
N ILE A 42 -0.75 0.54 9.70
CA ILE A 42 -0.65 -0.77 9.04
C ILE A 42 0.66 -0.88 8.25
N PRO A 43 1.22 -2.09 8.04
CA PRO A 43 2.32 -2.32 7.11
C PRO A 43 2.11 -1.67 5.74
N LYS A 44 3.13 -0.99 5.21
CA LYS A 44 3.06 -0.32 3.90
C LYS A 44 4.22 -0.69 3.01
N LEU A 45 3.91 -0.85 1.72
CA LEU A 45 4.87 -0.70 0.64
C LEU A 45 4.72 0.73 0.10
N GLU A 46 5.74 1.56 0.24
CA GLU A 46 5.72 2.90 -0.34
C GLU A 46 6.00 2.82 -1.83
N VAL A 47 5.06 3.26 -2.66
CA VAL A 47 5.28 3.45 -4.10
C VAL A 47 5.63 4.90 -4.36
N HIS A 48 6.82 5.15 -4.87
CA HIS A 48 7.35 6.51 -5.10
C HIS A 48 7.86 6.69 -6.54
N ARG A 49 7.67 7.89 -7.08
CA ARG A 49 8.31 8.39 -8.30
C ARG A 49 8.68 9.85 -8.07
N THR A 50 9.93 10.24 -8.32
CA THR A 50 10.39 11.63 -8.12
C THR A 50 9.58 12.62 -8.98
N ALA A 51 9.16 12.18 -10.17
CA ALA A 51 8.33 12.97 -11.09
C ALA A 51 7.01 13.48 -10.48
N ASN A 52 6.50 12.83 -9.43
CA ASN A 52 5.27 13.26 -8.74
C ASN A 52 5.50 14.47 -7.81
N GLY A 53 6.73 14.92 -7.62
CA GLY A 53 7.08 16.11 -6.83
C GLY A 53 6.75 16.00 -5.34
N LYS A 54 6.53 14.78 -4.83
CA LYS A 54 6.23 14.51 -3.41
C LYS A 54 7.45 13.88 -2.74
N PRO A 55 7.77 14.27 -1.49
CA PRO A 55 8.84 13.63 -0.75
C PRO A 55 8.50 12.17 -0.44
N PHE A 56 9.53 11.40 -0.13
CA PHE A 56 9.37 10.07 0.45
C PHE A 56 8.63 10.16 1.80
N ILE A 57 7.88 9.13 2.14
CA ILE A 57 7.09 9.02 3.38
C ILE A 57 7.85 8.22 4.44
N TRP A 58 8.62 7.20 4.03
CA TRP A 58 9.38 6.34 4.94
C TRP A 58 10.25 7.08 5.99
N PRO A 59 10.83 8.28 5.76
CA PRO A 59 11.65 8.92 6.79
C PRO A 59 10.88 9.30 8.04
N GLU A 60 9.56 9.49 7.92
CA GLU A 60 8.67 9.95 8.99
C GLU A 60 7.58 8.90 9.33
N ASN A 61 7.65 7.71 8.73
CA ASN A 61 6.60 6.70 8.84
C ASN A 61 7.19 5.30 9.04
N ASP A 62 7.27 4.90 10.30
CA ASP A 62 7.80 3.60 10.74
C ASP A 62 6.98 2.39 10.25
N SER A 63 5.79 2.63 9.68
CA SER A 63 5.00 1.53 9.11
C SER A 63 5.42 1.18 7.68
N VAL A 64 6.28 1.98 7.03
CA VAL A 64 6.80 1.65 5.70
C VAL A 64 7.86 0.55 5.84
N MET A 65 7.59 -0.60 5.23
CA MET A 65 8.44 -1.78 5.33
C MET A 65 9.37 -1.94 4.13
N ALA A 66 9.03 -1.36 3.00
CA ALA A 66 9.84 -1.34 1.78
C ALA A 66 9.40 -0.17 0.89
N VAL A 67 10.24 0.18 -0.07
CA VAL A 67 9.96 1.23 -1.05
C VAL A 67 10.12 0.66 -2.46
N ALA A 68 9.07 0.79 -3.27
CA ALA A 68 9.08 0.53 -4.70
C ALA A 68 9.28 1.85 -5.45
N THR A 69 10.41 2.01 -6.13
CA THR A 69 10.75 3.23 -6.88
C THR A 69 11.59 2.87 -8.11
N PRO A 70 11.59 3.67 -9.20
CA PRO A 70 12.53 3.48 -10.28
C PRO A 70 13.98 3.52 -9.76
N PRO A 71 14.90 2.66 -10.22
CA PRO A 71 16.28 2.64 -9.72
C PRO A 71 17.00 4.00 -9.77
N ALA A 72 16.65 4.85 -10.74
CA ALA A 72 17.19 6.21 -10.89
C ALA A 72 16.72 7.20 -9.81
N ASP A 73 15.61 6.92 -9.14
CA ASP A 73 14.99 7.76 -8.10
C ASP A 73 15.43 7.36 -6.68
N ARG A 74 16.27 6.32 -6.53
CA ARG A 74 16.66 5.76 -5.24
C ARG A 74 17.64 6.69 -4.49
N PRO A 75 17.30 7.21 -3.29
CA PRO A 75 18.26 7.88 -2.42
C PRO A 75 19.27 6.89 -1.85
N ALA A 76 20.48 7.37 -1.57
CA ALA A 76 21.58 6.53 -1.11
C ALA A 76 21.42 6.06 0.35
N ASP A 77 20.63 6.77 1.14
CA ASP A 77 20.60 6.73 2.61
C ASP A 77 19.30 6.16 3.20
N CYS A 78 18.58 5.33 2.45
CA CYS A 78 17.41 4.64 2.97
C CYS A 78 17.76 3.25 3.50
N PRO A 79 17.39 2.92 4.76
CA PRO A 79 17.68 1.63 5.38
C PRO A 79 16.69 0.52 4.96
N LEU A 80 15.61 0.86 4.26
CA LEU A 80 14.56 -0.09 3.90
C LEU A 80 14.90 -0.89 2.63
N PRO A 81 14.32 -2.09 2.45
CA PRO A 81 14.35 -2.81 1.20
C PRO A 81 13.83 -1.96 0.04
N TRP A 82 14.50 -2.09 -1.11
CA TRP A 82 14.17 -1.42 -2.35
C TRP A 82 13.70 -2.43 -3.38
N LEU A 83 12.57 -2.13 -4.00
CA LEU A 83 12.00 -2.90 -5.10
C LEU A 83 12.03 -2.02 -6.36
N ASP A 84 12.44 -2.59 -7.49
CA ASP A 84 12.27 -1.90 -8.77
C ASP A 84 10.77 -1.78 -9.04
N LEU A 85 10.30 -0.55 -9.27
CA LEU A 85 8.89 -0.27 -9.47
C LEU A 85 8.30 -0.98 -10.69
N ASP A 86 9.13 -1.28 -11.69
CA ASP A 86 8.69 -1.97 -12.90
C ASP A 86 8.90 -3.51 -12.81
N ASP A 87 9.47 -4.03 -11.71
CA ASP A 87 9.57 -5.46 -11.41
C ASP A 87 8.37 -5.94 -10.57
N HIS A 88 7.23 -6.12 -11.24
CA HIS A 88 5.98 -6.53 -10.60
C HIS A 88 6.07 -7.91 -9.93
N ASP A 89 6.87 -8.83 -10.46
CA ASP A 89 7.01 -10.18 -9.92
C ASP A 89 7.79 -10.14 -8.60
N ALA A 90 8.86 -9.34 -8.51
CA ALA A 90 9.58 -9.12 -7.26
C ALA A 90 8.70 -8.44 -6.20
N ILE A 91 7.87 -7.48 -6.61
CA ILE A 91 6.92 -6.82 -5.71
C ILE A 91 5.89 -7.83 -5.17
N ALA A 92 5.30 -8.63 -6.05
CA ALA A 92 4.34 -9.65 -5.64
C ALA A 92 4.98 -10.69 -4.70
N ALA A 93 6.19 -11.17 -5.04
CA ALA A 93 6.93 -12.10 -4.19
C ALA A 93 7.24 -11.52 -2.81
N TYR A 94 7.63 -10.24 -2.74
CA TYR A 94 7.86 -9.55 -1.47
C TYR A 94 6.57 -9.47 -0.63
N ILE A 95 5.43 -9.15 -1.25
CA ILE A 95 4.14 -9.08 -0.55
C ILE A 95 3.75 -10.46 0.00
N LEU A 96 3.88 -11.52 -0.79
CA LEU A 96 3.59 -12.89 -0.36
C LEU A 96 4.48 -13.32 0.82
N GLU A 97 5.80 -13.06 0.72
CA GLU A 97 6.75 -13.35 1.81
C GLU A 97 6.36 -12.64 3.12
N LYS A 98 5.99 -11.35 3.04
CA LYS A 98 5.65 -10.56 4.24
C LYS A 98 4.29 -10.88 4.83
N THR A 99 3.37 -11.41 4.02
CA THR A 99 2.01 -11.81 4.46
C THR A 99 1.92 -13.29 4.80
N ALA A 100 2.99 -14.06 4.57
CA ALA A 100 3.06 -15.51 4.76
C ALA A 100 2.01 -16.28 3.94
N LEU A 101 1.77 -15.82 2.71
CA LEU A 101 0.88 -16.44 1.72
C LEU A 101 1.64 -17.24 0.65
#